data_AF-A0A413QN39-F1
#
_entry.id   AF-A0A413QN39-F1
#
_cell.length_a   1.000
_cell.length_b   1.000
_cell.length_c   1.000
_cell.angle_alpha   90.00
_cell.angle_beta   90.00
_cell.angle_gamma   90.00
#
_symmetry.space_group_name_H-M   'P 1'
#
loop_
_entity.id
_entity.type
_entity.pdbx_description
1 polymer ?
#
loop_
_entity_poly.entity_id
_entity_poly.type
_entity_poly.pdbx_seq_one_letter_code
_entity_poly.pdbx_strand_id
1 'polypeptide(L)'
;MSENRFKEMYFHCLQYDEWKERNITDPQEEKRKAFKKRYRVVEETVRETHAKIYPWLLEAVTVEKATYKRLKELGMPCGKSIYYEARREFYKLLSEKNP
;
A
#
# COMPACT_ATOMS: atom_id res chain seq x y z
N MET A 1 -14.06 6.72 8.22
CA MET A 1 -13.56 7.10 6.87
C MET A 1 -14.74 7.05 5.92
N SER A 2 -14.92 8.06 5.06
CA SER A 2 -15.97 8.01 4.04
C SER A 2 -15.61 6.99 2.95
N GLU A 3 -16.62 6.41 2.30
CA GLU A 3 -16.43 5.46 1.20
C GLU A 3 -15.58 6.07 0.06
N ASN A 4 -15.79 7.35 -0.24
CA ASN A 4 -15.02 8.08 -1.27
C ASN A 4 -13.54 8.16 -0.91
N ARG A 5 -13.21 8.47 0.34
CA ARG A 5 -11.81 8.57 0.78
C ARG A 5 -11.10 7.22 0.78
N PHE A 6 -11.81 6.14 1.08
CA PHE A 6 -11.28 4.79 0.91
C PHE A 6 -10.94 4.49 -0.56
N LYS A 7 -11.87 4.79 -1.48
CA LYS A 7 -11.65 4.57 -2.92
C LYS A 7 -10.47 5.40 -3.44
N GLU A 8 -10.36 6.66 -3.04
CA GLU A 8 -9.22 7.52 -3.39
C GLU A 8 -7.90 6.89 -2.95
N MET A 9 -7.78 6.48 -1.67
CA MET A 9 -6.56 5.85 -1.16
C MET A 9 -6.28 4.50 -1.82
N TYR A 10 -7.33 3.73 -2.15
CA TYR A 10 -7.20 2.48 -2.88
C TYR A 10 -6.61 2.70 -4.28
N PHE A 11 -7.21 3.59 -5.08
CA PHE A 11 -6.70 3.90 -6.43
C PHE A 11 -5.31 4.53 -6.40
N HIS A 12 -5.03 5.34 -5.38
CA HIS A 12 -3.69 5.87 -5.16
C HIS A 12 -2.66 4.74 -5.00
N CYS A 13 -2.92 3.76 -4.12
CA CYS A 13 -1.98 2.66 -3.90
C CYS A 13 -1.79 1.75 -5.13
N LEU A 14 -2.77 1.64 -6.02
CA LEU A 14 -2.63 0.84 -7.26
C LEU A 14 -1.60 1.42 -8.24
N GLN A 15 -1.24 2.70 -8.12
CA GLN A 15 -0.19 3.32 -8.95
C GLN A 15 1.24 3.06 -8.42
N TYR A 16 1.37 2.24 -7.37
CA TYR A 16 2.65 2.01 -6.69
C TYR A 16 3.75 1.50 -7.62
N ASP A 17 3.45 0.50 -8.46
CA ASP A 17 4.42 -0.08 -9.39
C ASP A 17 4.86 0.96 -10.42
N GLU A 18 3.91 1.75 -10.96
CA GLU A 18 4.21 2.86 -11.86
C GLU A 18 5.14 3.88 -11.20
N TRP A 19 4.90 4.26 -9.94
CA TRP A 19 5.77 5.21 -9.25
C TRP A 19 7.17 4.66 -9.01
N LYS A 20 7.32 3.36 -8.75
CA LYS A 20 8.64 2.72 -8.63
C LYS A 20 9.38 2.73 -9.96
N GLU A 21 8.72 2.40 -11.05
CA GLU A 21 9.31 2.45 -12.40
C GLU A 21 9.69 3.87 -12.78
N ARG A 22 8.80 4.84 -12.57
CA ARG A 22 9.03 6.27 -12.84
C ARG A 22 10.17 6.84 -12.01
N ASN A 23 10.31 6.42 -10.76
CA ASN A 23 11.44 6.84 -9.92
C ASN A 23 12.81 6.44 -10.51
N ILE A 24 12.88 5.38 -11.32
CA ILE A 24 14.11 4.91 -11.96
C ILE A 24 14.25 5.52 -13.36
N THR A 25 13.16 5.56 -14.12
CA THR A 25 13.15 5.88 -15.56
C THR A 25 13.00 7.36 -15.87
N ASP A 26 12.43 8.18 -14.98
CA ASP A 26 12.22 9.59 -15.27
C ASP A 26 13.56 10.34 -15.41
N PRO A 27 13.78 11.08 -16.51
CA PRO A 27 15.01 11.84 -16.70
C PRO A 27 15.12 13.03 -15.74
N GLN A 28 13.99 13.50 -15.20
CA GLN A 28 13.93 14.64 -14.28
C GLN A 28 14.11 14.17 -12.84
N GLU A 29 15.16 14.65 -12.16
CA GLU A 29 15.44 14.32 -10.77
C GLU A 29 14.30 14.71 -9.82
N GLU A 30 13.69 15.87 -10.02
CA GLU A 30 12.62 16.36 -9.15
C GLU A 30 11.36 15.47 -9.22
N LYS A 31 11.04 14.98 -10.42
CA LYS A 31 9.96 13.99 -10.60
C LYS A 31 10.30 12.67 -9.92
N ARG A 32 11.53 12.17 -10.09
CA ARG A 32 11.99 10.96 -9.39
C ARG A 32 11.86 11.12 -7.88
N LYS A 33 12.25 12.25 -7.31
CA LYS A 33 12.09 12.55 -5.88
C LYS A 33 10.61 12.58 -5.46
N ALA A 34 9.74 13.16 -6.29
CA ALA A 34 8.30 13.18 -6.03
C ALA A 34 7.71 11.75 -5.99
N PHE A 35 8.02 10.91 -6.98
CA PHE A 35 7.58 9.50 -6.99
C PHE A 35 8.16 8.70 -5.83
N LYS A 36 9.44 8.94 -5.50
CA LYS A 36 10.09 8.35 -4.31
C LYS A 36 9.34 8.66 -3.04
N LYS A 37 8.92 9.91 -2.86
CA LYS A 37 8.15 10.33 -1.69
C LYS A 37 6.82 9.57 -1.62
N ARG A 38 6.11 9.40 -2.74
CA ARG A 38 4.81 8.72 -2.79
C ARG A 38 4.87 7.26 -2.38
N TYR A 39 5.68 6.44 -3.07
CA TYR A 39 5.74 5.00 -2.73
C TYR A 39 6.34 4.77 -1.34
N ARG A 40 7.21 5.67 -0.87
CA ARG A 40 7.79 5.59 0.47
C ARG A 40 6.74 5.78 1.57
N VAL A 41 5.78 6.69 1.39
CA VAL A 41 4.67 6.86 2.35
C VAL A 41 3.85 5.57 2.44
N VAL A 42 3.61 4.88 1.32
CA VAL A 42 2.93 3.57 1.31
C VAL A 42 3.75 2.54 2.09
N GLU A 43 5.03 2.36 1.77
CA GLU A 43 5.90 1.40 2.47
C GLU A 43 6.00 1.67 3.99
N GLU A 44 6.19 2.93 4.37
CA GLU A 44 6.25 3.34 5.79
C GLU A 44 4.92 3.06 6.50
N THR A 45 3.79 3.40 5.88
CA THR A 45 2.46 3.14 6.46
C THR A 45 2.19 1.65 6.64
N VAL A 46 2.60 0.80 5.69
CA VAL A 46 2.49 -0.66 5.83
C VAL A 46 3.34 -1.16 7.00
N ARG A 47 4.57 -0.65 7.16
CA ARG A 47 5.47 -1.02 8.28
C ARG A 47 4.88 -0.60 9.63
N GLU A 48 4.37 0.63 9.70
CA GLU A 48 3.71 1.17 10.90
C GLU A 48 2.48 0.35 11.28
N THR A 49 1.70 -0.10 10.30
CA THR A 49 0.49 -0.88 10.54
C THR A 49 0.82 -2.27 11.07
N HIS A 50 1.62 -3.05 10.34
CA HIS A 50 1.91 -4.42 10.75
C HIS A 50 3.20 -4.98 10.15
N ALA A 51 4.33 -4.70 10.81
CA ALA A 51 5.66 -5.13 10.38
C ALA A 51 5.76 -6.64 10.05
N LYS A 52 5.11 -7.54 10.82
CA LYS A 52 5.22 -9.00 10.58
C LYS A 52 4.57 -9.48 9.27
N ILE A 53 3.56 -8.76 8.77
CA ILE A 53 2.90 -9.11 7.50
C ILE A 53 3.21 -8.09 6.41
N TYR A 54 4.23 -7.26 6.61
CA TYR A 54 4.62 -6.19 5.71
C TYR A 54 4.57 -6.58 4.22
N PRO A 55 5.22 -7.67 3.76
CA PRO A 55 5.24 -7.97 2.33
C PRO A 55 3.84 -8.35 1.80
N TRP A 56 3.04 -9.07 2.59
CA TRP A 56 1.67 -9.44 2.19
C TRP A 56 0.70 -8.27 2.26
N LEU A 57 0.85 -7.37 3.24
CA LEU A 57 0.02 -6.18 3.37
C LEU A 57 0.34 -5.15 2.28
N LEU A 58 1.62 -5.01 1.91
CA LEU A 58 2.03 -4.21 0.76
C LEU A 58 1.37 -4.73 -0.52
N GLU A 59 1.52 -6.02 -0.82
CA GLU A 59 0.84 -6.69 -1.94
C GLU A 59 -0.69 -6.49 -1.87
N ALA A 60 -1.28 -6.54 -0.67
CA ALA A 60 -2.71 -6.39 -0.47
C ALA A 60 -3.27 -5.01 -0.86
N VAL A 61 -2.43 -3.97 -0.80
CA VAL A 61 -2.83 -2.58 -1.03
C VAL A 61 -2.36 -2.08 -2.39
N THR A 62 -1.30 -2.65 -2.96
CA THR A 62 -0.74 -2.26 -4.26
C THR A 62 -1.29 -3.08 -5.41
N VAL A 63 -1.67 -4.35 -5.18
CA VAL A 63 -2.19 -5.22 -6.24
C VAL A 63 -3.71 -5.24 -6.24
N GLU A 64 -4.30 -5.03 -7.42
CA GLU A 64 -5.74 -5.07 -7.60
C GLU A 64 -6.29 -6.46 -7.20
N LYS A 65 -7.40 -6.48 -6.45
CA LYS A 65 -8.09 -7.72 -6.04
C LYS A 65 -7.20 -8.72 -5.28
N ALA A 66 -6.16 -8.27 -4.58
CA ALA A 66 -5.40 -9.11 -3.67
C ALA A 66 -6.29 -9.59 -2.50
N THR A 67 -6.84 -10.81 -2.64
CA THR A 67 -7.71 -11.42 -1.64
C THR A 67 -6.90 -12.14 -0.56
N TYR A 68 -7.49 -12.30 0.62
CA TYR A 68 -6.92 -13.13 1.70
C TYR A 68 -6.51 -14.52 1.21
N LYS A 69 -7.32 -15.15 0.34
CA LYS A 69 -7.05 -16.50 -0.18
C LYS A 69 -5.73 -16.55 -0.95
N ARG A 70 -5.52 -15.62 -1.90
CA ARG A 70 -4.26 -15.51 -2.66
C ARG A 70 -3.06 -15.32 -1.74
N LEU A 71 -3.15 -14.40 -0.79
CA LEU A 71 -2.05 -14.14 0.15
C LEU A 71 -1.78 -15.32 1.08
N LYS A 72 -2.82 -16.08 1.44
CA LYS A 72 -2.68 -17.28 2.26
C LYS A 72 -1.99 -18.41 1.51
N GLU A 73 -2.30 -18.59 0.22
CA GLU A 73 -1.61 -19.52 -0.68
C GLU A 73 -0.12 -19.14 -0.83
N LEU A 74 0.21 -17.85 -0.78
CA LEU A 74 1.59 -17.33 -0.73
C LEU A 74 2.26 -17.46 0.65
N GLY A 75 1.64 -18.16 1.61
CA GLY A 75 2.26 -18.44 2.92
C GLY A 75 2.08 -17.35 3.98
N MET A 76 1.11 -16.44 3.84
CA MET A 76 0.86 -15.41 4.86
C MET A 76 0.62 -16.03 6.25
N PRO A 77 1.36 -15.60 7.28
CA PRO A 77 1.32 -16.25 8.61
C PRO A 77 0.05 -15.91 9.40
N CYS A 78 -0.71 -14.88 9.01
CA CYS A 78 -1.89 -14.44 9.75
C CYS A 78 -3.20 -15.08 9.27
N GLY A 79 -4.25 -14.91 10.08
CA GLY A 79 -5.61 -15.30 9.76
C GLY A 79 -6.40 -14.17 9.06
N LYS A 80 -7.61 -14.50 8.60
CA LYS A 80 -8.49 -13.58 7.87
C LYS A 80 -8.80 -12.29 8.66
N SER A 81 -9.03 -12.39 9.97
CA SER A 81 -9.35 -11.22 10.82
C SER A 81 -8.22 -10.20 10.83
N ILE A 82 -7.01 -10.65 11.20
CA ILE A 82 -5.80 -9.81 11.25
C ILE A 82 -5.54 -9.15 9.90
N TYR A 83 -5.73 -9.89 8.80
CA TYR A 83 -5.58 -9.32 7.45
C TYR A 83 -6.52 -8.14 7.20
N TYR A 84 -7.83 -8.29 7.44
CA TYR A 84 -8.78 -7.20 7.18
C TYR A 84 -8.66 -6.07 8.21
N GLU A 85 -8.28 -6.35 9.44
CA GLU A 85 -7.95 -5.34 10.46
C GLU A 85 -6.77 -4.50 10.02
N ALA A 86 -5.63 -5.13 9.74
CA ALA A 86 -4.44 -4.44 9.26
C ALA A 86 -4.72 -3.64 7.98
N ARG A 87 -5.49 -4.21 7.04
CA ARG A 87 -5.86 -3.48 5.81
C ARG A 87 -6.71 -2.24 6.10
N ARG A 88 -7.68 -2.31 7.02
CA ARG A 88 -8.49 -1.13 7.42
C ARG A 88 -7.65 -0.08 8.13
N GLU A 89 -6.78 -0.51 9.05
CA GLU A 89 -5.87 0.38 9.78
C GLU A 89 -4.90 1.08 8.84
N PHE A 90 -4.34 0.35 7.86
CA PHE A 90 -3.48 0.92 6.84
C PHE A 90 -4.15 2.10 6.12
N TYR A 91 -5.36 1.92 5.58
CA TYR A 91 -6.03 3.01 4.87
C TYR A 91 -6.38 4.16 5.80
N LYS A 92 -6.67 3.88 7.08
CA LYS A 92 -6.93 4.91 8.08
C LYS A 92 -5.69 5.77 8.31
N LEU A 93 -4.54 5.15 8.54
CA LEU A 93 -3.26 5.84 8.71
C LEU A 93 -2.83 6.57 7.45
N LEU A 94 -2.99 5.96 6.27
CA LEU A 94 -2.67 6.59 5.00
C LEU A 94 -3.55 7.84 4.76
N SER A 95 -4.84 7.73 5.05
CA SER A 95 -5.78 8.84 4.98
C SER A 95 -5.39 10.00 5.92
N GLU A 96 -4.82 9.73 7.09
CA GLU A 96 -4.35 10.75 8.02
C GLU A 96 -3.08 11.45 7.51
N LYS A 97 -2.21 10.72 6.81
CA LYS A 97 -0.99 11.26 6.18
C LYS A 97 -1.28 12.11 4.93
N ASN A 98 -2.49 12.00 4.37
CA ASN A 98 -3.00 12.76 3.23
C ASN A 98 -1.97 12.90 2.08
N PRO A 99 -1.50 11.77 1.53
CA PRO A 99 -0.43 11.71 0.52
C PRO A 99 -0.81 12.29 -0.85
#